data_AF-A0A1F0GGT9-F1
#
_entry.id   AF-A0A1F0GGT9-F1
#
_cell.length_a   1.000
_cell.length_b   1.000
_cell.length_c   1.000
_cell.angle_alpha   90.00
_cell.angle_beta   90.00
_cell.angle_gamma   90.00
#
_symmetry.space_group_name_H-M   'P 1'
#
loop_
_entity.id
_entity.type
_entity.pdbx_description
1 polymer ?
#
loop_
_entity_poly.entity_id
_entity_poly.type
_entity_poly.pdbx_seq_one_letter_code
_entity_poly.pdbx_strand_id
1 'polypeptide(L)'
;MSDLKINISKEASAYLKEKNEGIITIDKITSKSCCGSGLPSSDVYIGPSKRRNINYSILKENNIEVFIDKELIFVDDICNIDIVKFPFTKTLVANFLDYKRLI
;
A
#
# COMPACT_ATOMS: atom_id res chain seq x y z
N MET A 1 2.10 6.56 19.38
CA MET A 1 2.46 7.08 18.04
C MET A 1 2.86 5.86 17.24
N SER A 2 2.35 5.67 16.03
CA SER A 2 2.74 4.50 15.23
C SER A 2 4.17 4.73 14.73
N ASP A 3 5.11 3.88 15.14
CA ASP A 3 6.50 3.87 14.63
C ASP A 3 6.57 3.22 13.24
N LEU A 4 5.52 3.38 12.44
CA LEU A 4 5.37 2.79 11.12
C LEU A 4 6.49 3.29 10.21
N LYS A 5 7.31 2.36 9.74
CA LYS A 5 8.39 2.60 8.78
C LYS A 5 7.93 2.19 7.40
N ILE A 6 8.46 2.89 6.39
CA ILE A 6 8.27 2.53 4.99
C ILE A 6 9.60 2.10 4.39
N ASN A 7 9.55 1.01 3.63
CA ASN A 7 10.66 0.51 2.85
C ASN A 7 10.19 0.37 1.40
N ILE A 8 10.74 1.18 0.51
CA ILE A 8 10.42 1.13 -0.92
C ILE A 8 11.57 0.42 -1.62
N SER A 9 11.31 -0.72 -2.24
CA SER A 9 12.37 -1.44 -2.93
C SER A 9 12.95 -0.64 -4.09
N LYS A 10 14.19 -0.97 -4.47
CA LYS A 10 14.90 -0.26 -5.55
C LYS A 10 14.12 -0.27 -6.87
N GLU A 11 13.45 -1.38 -7.15
CA GLU A 11 12.65 -1.52 -8.37
C GLU A 11 11.37 -0.69 -8.33
N ALA A 12 10.65 -0.68 -7.19
CA ALA A 12 9.50 0.20 -6.99
C ALA A 12 9.89 1.68 -7.08
N SER A 13 11.02 2.06 -6.46
CA SER A 13 11.58 3.41 -6.56
C SER A 13 11.91 3.81 -8.01
N ALA A 14 12.50 2.91 -8.79
CA ALA A 14 12.81 3.16 -10.19
C ALA A 14 11.53 3.34 -11.02
N TYR A 15 10.51 2.50 -10.78
CA TYR A 15 9.22 2.59 -11.45
C TYR A 15 8.49 3.91 -11.17
N LEU A 16 8.52 4.40 -9.93
CA LEU A 16 7.92 5.69 -9.57
C LEU A 16 8.64 6.86 -10.25
N LYS A 17 9.97 6.79 -10.34
CA LYS A 17 10.77 7.77 -11.09
C LYS A 17 10.44 7.76 -12.58
N GLU A 18 10.29 6.59 -13.21
CA GLU A 18 9.86 6.44 -14.61
C GLU A 18 8.49 7.10 -14.85
N LYS A 19 7.59 7.04 -13.86
CA LYS A 19 6.26 7.66 -13.92
C LYS A 19 6.27 9.16 -13.60
N ASN A 20 7.40 9.70 -13.14
CA ASN A 20 7.52 11.07 -12.64
C ASN A 20 6.49 11.39 -11.54
N GLU A 21 6.27 10.44 -10.63
CA GLU A 21 5.24 10.54 -9.59
C GLU A 21 5.85 10.43 -8.20
N GLY A 22 5.43 11.33 -7.32
CA GLY A 22 5.93 11.45 -5.95
C GLY A 22 4.93 10.99 -4.89
N ILE A 23 3.78 10.43 -5.29
CA ILE A 23 2.71 10.05 -4.36
C ILE A 23 2.30 8.60 -4.57
N ILE A 24 2.24 7.84 -3.48
CA ILE A 24 1.68 6.48 -3.42
C ILE A 24 0.54 6.47 -2.40
N THR A 25 -0.54 5.78 -2.73
CA THR A 25 -1.61 5.49 -1.77
C THR A 25 -1.76 3.97 -1.58
N ILE A 26 -1.91 3.55 -0.33
CA ILE A 26 -2.16 2.17 0.10
C ILE A 26 -3.50 2.16 0.83
N ASP A 27 -4.52 1.63 0.15
CA ASP A 27 -5.88 1.53 0.68
C ASP A 27 -6.14 0.12 1.19
N LYS A 28 -6.85 -0.01 2.31
CA LYS A 28 -7.47 -1.28 2.65
C LYS A 28 -8.65 -1.55 1.73
N ILE A 29 -8.67 -2.75 1.15
CA ILE A 29 -9.80 -3.27 0.38
C ILE A 29 -10.32 -4.54 1.04
N THR A 30 -11.61 -4.55 1.34
CA THR A 30 -12.34 -5.80 1.55
C THR A 30 -12.82 -6.25 0.18
N SER A 31 -12.21 -7.31 -0.36
CA SER A 31 -12.73 -7.90 -1.58
C SER A 31 -14.18 -8.36 -1.32
N LYS A 32 -15.16 -7.78 -2.02
CA LYS A 32 -16.51 -8.34 -2.06
C LYS A 32 -16.47 -9.47 -3.09
N SER A 33 -16.07 -10.67 -2.68
CA SER A 33 -16.32 -11.85 -3.50
C SER A 33 -17.85 -12.06 -3.61
N CYS A 34 -18.31 -12.58 -4.75
CA CYS A 34 -19.73 -12.81 -5.08
C CYS A 34 -20.48 -13.63 -4.00
N CYS A 35 -19.73 -14.37 -3.16
CA CYS A 35 -20.25 -15.18 -2.05
C CYS A 35 -19.87 -14.67 -0.65
N GLY A 36 -19.64 -13.36 -0.49
CA GLY A 36 -19.66 -12.69 0.82
C GLY A 36 -18.45 -12.89 1.74
N SER A 37 -17.39 -13.56 1.30
CA SER A 37 -16.19 -13.79 2.12
C SER A 37 -14.93 -13.56 1.31
N GLY A 38 -14.57 -12.30 1.08
CA GLY A 38 -13.28 -11.97 0.50
C GLY A 38 -12.24 -11.77 1.58
N LEU A 39 -10.99 -12.17 1.29
CA LEU A 39 -9.88 -11.84 2.16
C LEU A 39 -9.64 -10.31 2.14
N PRO A 40 -9.41 -9.71 3.31
CA PRO A 40 -8.91 -8.35 3.40
C PRO A 40 -7.58 -8.32 2.64
N SER A 41 -7.41 -7.28 1.83
CA SER A 41 -6.22 -7.04 1.04
C SER A 41 -5.92 -5.56 1.07
N SER A 42 -4.75 -5.18 0.59
CA SER A 42 -4.43 -3.80 0.25
C SER A 42 -4.48 -3.60 -1.26
N ASP A 43 -4.83 -2.39 -1.68
CA ASP A 43 -4.63 -1.89 -3.04
C ASP A 43 -3.57 -0.80 -3.00
N VAL A 44 -2.61 -0.82 -3.94
CA VAL A 44 -1.50 0.13 -3.99
C VAL A 44 -1.49 0.80 -5.35
N TYR A 45 -1.66 2.11 -5.35
CA TYR A 45 -1.72 2.89 -6.58
C TYR A 45 -0.96 4.20 -6.46
N ILE A 46 -0.60 4.73 -7.63
CA ILE A 46 0.10 6.00 -7.76
C ILE A 46 -0.93 7.14 -7.74
N GLY A 47 -0.58 8.20 -7.03
CA GLY A 47 -1.39 9.40 -6.90
C GLY A 47 -2.15 9.48 -5.57
N PRO A 48 -2.85 10.61 -5.35
CA PRO A 48 -3.57 10.86 -4.11
C PRO A 48 -4.74 9.89 -3.94
N SER A 49 -5.14 9.67 -2.69
CA SER A 49 -6.28 8.81 -2.42
C SER A 49 -7.54 9.31 -3.12
N LYS A 50 -8.26 8.36 -3.73
CA LYS A 50 -9.55 8.63 -4.38
C LYS A 50 -10.71 8.61 -3.37
N ARG A 51 -10.46 8.26 -2.10
CA ARG A 51 -11.49 8.04 -1.07
C ARG A 51 -11.59 9.22 -0.11
N ARG A 52 -12.80 9.75 0.07
CA ARG A 52 -13.07 11.00 0.82
C ARG A 52 -13.14 10.85 2.34
N ASN A 53 -13.27 9.63 2.87
CA ASN A 53 -13.56 9.37 4.30
C ASN A 53 -12.61 8.37 4.97
N ILE A 54 -11.38 8.23 4.47
CA ILE A 54 -10.39 7.34 5.08
C ILE A 54 -9.35 8.16 5.83
N ASN A 55 -8.96 7.66 7.00
CA ASN A 55 -7.93 8.27 7.82
C ASN A 55 -6.57 7.69 7.44
N TYR A 56 -5.70 8.53 6.90
CA TYR A 56 -4.38 8.12 6.45
C TYR A 56 -3.29 8.48 7.47
N SER A 57 -2.30 7.61 7.58
CA SER A 57 -0.95 7.99 8.01
C SER A 57 -0.19 8.45 6.78
N ILE A 58 0.44 9.62 6.86
CA ILE A 58 1.25 10.19 5.78
C ILE A 58 2.71 10.06 6.20
N LEU A 59 3.48 9.31 5.42
CA LEU A 59 4.90 9.09 5.64
C LEU A 59 5.67 9.58 4.42
N LYS A 60 6.90 10.06 4.63
CA LYS A 60 7.74 10.60 3.56
C LYS A 60 9.08 9.88 3.53
N GLU A 61 9.46 9.36 2.38
CA GLU A 61 10.71 8.66 2.15
C GLU A 61 11.26 9.01 0.77
N ASN A 62 12.49 9.50 0.67
CA ASN A 62 13.17 9.78 -0.61
C ASN A 62 12.35 10.64 -1.61
N ASN A 63 11.71 11.71 -1.11
CA ASN A 63 10.80 12.60 -1.86
C ASN A 63 9.49 11.97 -2.33
N ILE A 64 9.16 10.77 -1.87
CA ILE A 64 7.88 10.10 -2.10
C ILE A 64 7.03 10.25 -0.84
N GLU A 65 5.81 10.73 -1.02
CA GLU A 65 4.78 10.77 -0.01
C GLU A 65 3.90 9.52 -0.10
N VAL A 66 3.78 8.79 0.99
CA VAL A 66 3.03 7.54 1.08
C VAL A 66 1.84 7.74 2.01
N PHE A 67 0.64 7.65 1.45
CA PHE A 67 -0.62 7.65 2.18
C PHE A 67 -1.00 6.22 2.51
N ILE A 68 -1.08 5.89 3.80
CA ILE A 68 -1.38 4.53 4.28
C ILE A 68 -2.66 4.56 5.09
N ASP A 69 -3.66 3.80 4.67
CA ASP A 69 -4.90 3.62 5.44
C ASP A 69 -4.57 3.09 6.84
N LYS A 70 -4.98 3.83 7.89
CA LYS A 70 -4.68 3.48 9.29
C LYS A 70 -5.30 2.17 9.76
N GLU A 71 -6.22 1.61 8.99
CA GLU A 71 -6.75 0.27 9.28
C GLU A 71 -5.84 -0.87 8.82
N LEU A 72 -4.80 -0.58 8.02
CA LEU A 72 -3.81 -1.55 7.62
C LEU A 72 -2.84 -1.81 8.78
N ILE A 73 -2.51 -3.09 8.97
CA ILE A 73 -1.54 -3.49 9.97
C ILE A 73 -0.42 -4.23 9.25
N PHE A 74 0.81 -3.97 9.68
CA PHE A 74 2.02 -4.49 9.07
C PHE A 74 2.81 -5.28 10.12
N VAL A 75 3.57 -6.27 9.67
CA VAL A 75 4.48 -7.00 10.54
C VAL A 75 5.61 -6.07 10.95
N ASP A 76 5.94 -6.06 12.24
CA ASP A 76 6.97 -5.21 12.86
C ASP A 76 6.81 -3.70 12.60
N ASP A 77 5.59 -3.25 12.29
CA ASP A 77 5.31 -1.87 11.87
C ASP A 77 6.17 -1.44 10.66
N ILE A 78 6.46 -2.37 9.73
CA ILE A 78 7.19 -2.09 8.49
C ILE A 78 6.30 -2.32 7.27
N CYS A 79 5.96 -1.24 6.57
CA CYS A 79 5.33 -1.29 5.26
C CYS A 79 6.40 -1.40 4.16
N ASN A 80 6.53 -2.59 3.59
CA ASN A 80 7.38 -2.89 2.44
C ASN A 80 6.56 -2.70 1.17
N ILE A 81 7.02 -1.81 0.30
CA ILE A 81 6.43 -1.50 -1.00
C ILE A 81 7.32 -2.08 -2.08
N ASP A 82 6.74 -2.98 -2.86
CA ASP A 82 7.42 -3.73 -3.92
C ASP A 82 6.71 -3.59 -5.26
N ILE A 83 7.36 -4.09 -6.30
CA ILE A 83 6.80 -4.17 -7.65
C ILE A 83 6.62 -5.62 -8.06
N VAL A 84 5.41 -5.96 -8.51
CA VAL A 84 5.13 -7.24 -9.15
C VAL A 84 5.10 -7.02 -10.65
N LYS A 85 5.88 -7.83 -11.37
CA LYS A 85 6.00 -7.81 -12.83
C LYS A 85 5.15 -8.93 -13.41
N PHE A 86 4.13 -8.56 -14.16
CA PHE A 86 3.37 -9.45 -15.04
C PHE A 86 3.88 -9.32 -16.48
N PRO A 87 3.55 -10.25 -17.40
CA PRO A 87 4.07 -10.22 -18.77
C PRO A 87 3.89 -8.90 -19.54
N PHE A 88 2.87 -8.10 -19.20
CA PHE A 88 2.57 -6.83 -19.87
C PHE A 88 2.35 -5.65 -18.92
N THR A 89 2.35 -5.89 -17.60
CA THR A 89 2.03 -4.85 -16.62
C THR A 89 2.99 -4.93 -15.43
N LYS A 90 3.24 -3.79 -14.81
CA LYS A 90 3.92 -3.71 -13.52
C LYS A 90 2.93 -3.08 -12.54
N THR A 91 2.80 -3.65 -11.36
CA THR A 91 1.96 -3.10 -10.30
C THR A 91 2.76 -2.95 -9.02
N LEU A 92 2.45 -1.92 -8.26
CA LEU A 92 2.94 -1.80 -6.89
C LEU A 92 2.12 -2.72 -5.99
N VAL A 93 2.76 -3.23 -4.95
CA VAL A 93 2.13 -4.01 -3.88
C VAL A 93 2.74 -3.59 -2.55
N ALA A 94 1.99 -3.77 -1.47
CA ALA A 94 2.49 -3.60 -0.12
C ALA A 94 2.24 -4.89 0.66
N ASN A 95 3.16 -5.23 1.57
CA ASN A 95 2.85 -6.26 2.57
C ASN A 95 1.64 -5.79 3.41
N PHE A 96 0.77 -6.70 3.79
CA PHE A 96 -0.34 -6.39 4.69
C PHE A 96 -0.67 -7.64 5.50
N LEU A 97 -1.01 -7.44 6.77
CA LEU A 97 -1.44 -8.48 7.67
C LEU A 97 -2.78 -8.11 8.31
N ASP A 98 -3.78 -8.98 8.21
CA ASP A 98 -5.02 -8.81 8.97
C ASP A 98 -5.02 -9.70 10.22
N TYR A 99 -4.61 -9.12 11.36
CA TYR A 99 -4.63 -9.79 12.65
C TYR A 99 -6.04 -10.27 13.06
N LYS A 100 -7.12 -9.63 12.58
CA LYS A 100 -8.50 -10.03 12.94
C LYS A 100 -8.96 -11.32 12.27
N ARG A 101 -8.19 -11.87 11.33
CA ARG A 101 -8.46 -13.16 10.67
C ARG A 101 -7.45 -14.27 11.02
N LEU A 102 -6.44 -13.96 11.82
CA LEU A 102 -5.45 -14.94 12.30
C LEU A 102 -5.85 -15.56 13.65
N ILE A 103 -7.00 -15.15 14.22
CA ILE A 103 -7.59 -15.64 15.48
C ILE A 103 -8.98 -16.19 15.18
#